data_AF-A0A226D996-F1
#
_entry.id   AF-A0A226D996-F1
#
_cell.length_a   1.000
_cell.length_b   1.000
_cell.length_c   1.000
_cell.angle_alpha   90.00
_cell.angle_beta   90.00
_cell.angle_gamma   90.00
#
_symmetry.space_group_name_H-M   'P 1'
#
loop_
_entity.id
_entity.type
_entity.pdbx_description
1 polymer ?
#
loop_
_entity_poly.entity_id
_entity_poly.type
_entity_poly.pdbx_seq_one_letter_code
_entity_poly.pdbx_strand_id
1 'polypeptide(L)'
;MAVTPLMWKSLDRLTNMYSLLWRNPVEWDVPSKKLIFTPPSTKLLPWIVVVGGLLTCIIIASLTLLLSQLFGFVTISLTNTLLNLTWLGLTVFGMALEVVFLTYGESTTGLLNCMAVLESQLCKSSPHQVSKGIDVIGILLNISVPIFIVETLLVYFFFILILGKDPYTQTEYLLSLKGLLFPLPIKLIFLLLRLSVCFVCLQISRVITLVVCVPTITAYLVLSSISCLDRSAVTCMTNQSRTMTKIYFRYYATMQIIMAIGYDFIAPAISVCMFISFILSVLLNTMSLELYGVVDMPYFLVFPIIATVLEVIIHIMLRMMVDLSENCGKTQINWARLLRLSNDKKYLKRRLSSLQCIAVCGGILSYNLYLCKRSIKGTYFGAILNYTITSVLSINIEA
;
A
#
# COMPACT_ATOMS: atom_id res chain seq x y z
N MET A 1 -13.04 -0.10 -17.54
CA MET A 1 -13.37 0.69 -16.33
C MET A 1 -12.56 1.96 -16.44
N ALA A 2 -13.17 3.14 -16.37
CA ALA A 2 -12.44 4.42 -16.45
C ALA A 2 -12.17 4.95 -15.03
N VAL A 3 -11.10 5.72 -14.85
CA VAL A 3 -10.91 6.44 -13.58
C VAL A 3 -12.00 7.49 -13.45
N THR A 4 -12.71 7.46 -12.33
CA THR A 4 -13.82 8.38 -12.09
C THR A 4 -13.34 9.70 -11.48
N PRO A 5 -14.12 10.78 -11.60
CA PRO A 5 -13.85 12.02 -10.86
C PRO A 5 -13.76 11.82 -9.35
N LEU A 6 -14.50 10.83 -8.81
CA LEU A 6 -14.51 10.54 -7.39
C LEU A 6 -13.17 9.94 -6.95
N MET A 7 -12.55 9.07 -7.75
CA MET A 7 -11.20 8.55 -7.47
C MET A 7 -10.16 9.68 -7.43
N TRP A 8 -10.19 10.65 -8.35
CA TRP A 8 -9.29 11.82 -8.28
C TRP A 8 -9.55 12.66 -7.03
N LYS A 9 -10.81 12.81 -6.62
CA LYS A 9 -11.19 13.53 -5.40
C LYS A 9 -10.64 12.89 -4.13
N SER A 10 -10.34 11.58 -4.11
CA SER A 10 -9.72 10.96 -2.93
C SER A 10 -8.28 11.45 -2.72
N LEU A 11 -7.52 11.70 -3.81
CA LEU A 11 -6.19 12.31 -3.73
C LEU A 11 -6.26 13.76 -3.27
N ASP A 12 -7.24 14.53 -3.75
CA ASP A 12 -7.48 15.89 -3.26
C ASP A 12 -7.79 15.89 -1.76
N ARG A 13 -8.63 14.95 -1.31
CA ARG A 13 -8.97 14.78 0.11
C ARG A 13 -7.75 14.40 0.94
N LEU A 14 -6.89 13.51 0.43
CA LEU A 14 -5.63 13.13 1.07
C LEU A 14 -4.76 14.37 1.28
N THR A 15 -4.47 15.15 0.24
CA THR A 15 -3.64 16.36 0.37
C THR A 15 -4.27 17.37 1.32
N ASN A 16 -5.58 17.60 1.24
CA ASN A 16 -6.26 18.58 2.08
C ASN A 16 -6.25 18.19 3.56
N MET A 17 -6.49 16.91 3.88
CA MET A 17 -6.53 16.44 5.27
C MET A 17 -5.14 16.38 5.91
N TYR A 18 -4.09 16.09 5.13
CA TYR A 18 -2.71 16.10 5.61
C TYR A 18 -1.97 17.41 5.33
N SER A 19 -2.68 18.48 4.94
CA SER A 19 -2.07 19.78 4.58
C SER A 19 -1.35 20.48 5.74
N LEU A 20 -1.71 20.17 6.98
CA LEU A 20 -1.06 20.68 8.19
C LEU A 20 0.22 19.92 8.56
N LEU A 21 0.49 18.79 7.91
CA LEU A 21 1.73 18.04 8.11
C LEU A 21 2.88 18.59 7.25
N TRP A 22 4.08 18.09 7.51
CA TRP A 22 5.27 18.41 6.72
C TRP A 22 5.22 17.82 5.30
N ARG A 23 6.14 18.29 4.44
CA ARG A 23 6.25 17.79 3.07
C ARG A 23 6.76 16.35 3.01
N ASN A 24 6.19 15.53 2.12
CA ASN A 24 6.68 14.19 1.77
C ASN A 24 7.59 14.20 0.53
N PRO A 25 8.37 13.12 0.34
CA PRO A 25 9.02 12.85 -0.94
C PRO A 25 8.02 12.78 -2.11
N VAL A 26 6.82 12.23 -1.89
CA VAL A 26 5.76 12.12 -2.91
C VAL A 26 4.48 12.76 -2.40
N GLU A 27 3.95 13.73 -3.14
CA GLU A 27 2.74 14.46 -2.79
C GLU A 27 1.83 14.70 -4.00
N TRP A 28 0.52 14.75 -3.76
CA TRP A 28 -0.45 15.11 -4.79
C TRP A 28 -0.67 16.62 -4.79
N ASP A 29 -0.43 17.26 -5.93
CA ASP A 29 -0.63 18.68 -6.12
C ASP A 29 -2.03 18.96 -6.66
N VAL A 30 -2.90 19.49 -5.79
CA VAL A 30 -4.33 19.74 -6.08
C VAL A 30 -4.55 20.68 -7.26
N PRO A 31 -3.80 21.79 -7.42
CA PRO A 31 -3.95 22.71 -8.54
C PRO A 31 -3.54 22.10 -9.89
N SER A 32 -2.40 21.41 -9.96
CA SER A 32 -1.93 20.82 -11.22
C SER A 32 -2.53 19.45 -11.53
N LYS A 33 -3.23 18.83 -10.56
CA LYS A 33 -3.75 17.46 -10.63
C LYS A 33 -2.67 16.46 -11.04
N LYS A 34 -1.49 16.57 -10.41
CA LYS A 34 -0.33 15.71 -10.67
C LYS A 34 0.32 15.28 -9.38
N LEU A 35 0.95 14.11 -9.43
CA LEU A 35 1.84 13.67 -8.37
C LEU A 35 3.20 14.37 -8.57
N ILE A 36 3.75 14.96 -7.51
CA ILE A 36 5.04 15.66 -7.53
C ILE A 36 6.02 14.91 -6.64
N PHE A 37 7.24 14.71 -7.15
CA PHE A 37 8.37 14.23 -6.37
C PHE A 37 9.18 15.41 -5.85
N THR A 38 9.41 15.44 -4.54
CA THR A 38 10.35 16.36 -3.89
C THR A 38 11.63 15.60 -3.58
N PRO A 39 12.76 15.91 -4.25
CA PRO A 39 14.02 15.24 -3.95
C PRO A 39 14.51 15.59 -2.53
N PRO A 40 15.42 14.77 -1.96
CA PRO A 40 16.09 15.05 -0.70
C PRO A 40 16.60 16.50 -0.64
N SER A 41 16.01 17.31 0.22
CA SER A 41 16.30 18.74 0.34
C SER A 41 15.97 19.24 1.75
N THR A 42 16.38 20.46 2.09
CA THR A 42 16.07 21.11 3.38
C THR A 42 14.56 21.23 3.63
N LYS A 43 13.73 21.20 2.57
CA LYS A 43 12.27 21.18 2.68
C LYS A 43 11.71 19.90 3.30
N LEU A 44 12.47 18.80 3.24
CA LEU A 44 12.13 17.51 3.84
C LEU A 44 12.73 17.33 5.24
N LEU A 45 13.35 18.36 5.84
CA LEU A 45 13.96 18.25 7.17
C LEU A 45 12.97 17.73 8.24
N PRO A 46 11.72 18.23 8.35
CA PRO A 46 10.79 17.71 9.35
C PRO A 46 10.41 16.25 9.10
N TRP A 47 10.29 15.86 7.82
CA TRP A 47 10.07 14.47 7.43
C TRP A 47 11.23 13.57 7.86
N ILE A 48 12.48 14.00 7.64
CA ILE A 48 13.68 13.26 8.06
C ILE A 48 13.69 13.10 9.59
N VAL A 49 13.31 14.13 10.35
CA VAL A 49 13.24 14.05 11.81
C VAL A 49 12.20 13.02 12.26
N VAL A 50 11.02 13.01 11.64
CA VAL A 50 9.94 12.08 12.04
C VAL A 50 10.23 10.64 11.59
N VAL A 51 10.59 10.43 10.32
CA VAL A 51 10.83 9.10 9.75
C VAL A 51 12.20 8.55 10.12
N GLY A 52 13.25 9.36 10.00
CA GLY A 52 14.62 8.93 10.32
C GLY A 52 14.92 8.92 11.82
N GLY A 53 14.40 9.90 12.56
CA GLY A 53 14.58 10.02 14.01
C GLY A 53 13.53 9.25 14.79
N LEU A 54 12.32 9.82 14.89
CA LEU A 54 11.29 9.35 15.82
C LEU A 54 10.82 7.92 15.55
N LEU A 55 10.54 7.58 14.29
CA LEU A 55 10.11 6.24 13.90
C LEU A 55 11.20 5.19 14.19
N THR A 56 12.46 5.50 13.89
CA THR A 56 13.61 4.64 14.24
C THR A 56 13.75 4.46 15.75
N CYS A 57 13.54 5.51 16.54
CA CYS A 57 13.55 5.40 18.01
C CYS A 57 12.47 4.44 18.52
N ILE A 58 11.26 4.45 17.94
CA ILE A 58 10.20 3.49 18.31
C ILE A 58 10.59 2.07 17.94
N ILE A 59 11.17 1.85 16.74
CA ILE A 59 11.65 0.53 16.30
C ILE A 59 12.71 0.01 17.28
N ILE A 60 13.70 0.83 17.63
CA ILE A 60 14.76 0.47 18.58
C ILE A 60 14.16 0.13 19.94
N ALA A 61 13.28 0.98 20.49
CA ALA A 61 12.63 0.73 21.78
C ALA A 61 11.80 -0.58 21.77
N SER A 62 11.08 -0.84 20.67
CA SER A 62 10.28 -2.05 20.54
C SER A 62 11.16 -3.30 20.46
N LEU A 63 12.25 -3.24 19.68
CA LEU A 63 13.22 -4.33 19.56
C LEU A 63 13.96 -4.60 20.87
N THR A 64 14.40 -3.56 21.59
CA THR A 64 15.09 -3.74 22.88
C THR A 64 14.19 -4.38 23.90
N LEU A 65 12.90 -4.02 23.96
CA LEU A 65 11.91 -4.66 24.82
C LEU A 65 11.70 -6.14 24.46
N LEU A 66 11.53 -6.47 23.18
CA LEU A 66 11.34 -7.86 22.73
C LEU A 66 12.58 -8.73 22.96
N LEU A 67 13.78 -8.20 22.68
CA LEU A 67 15.03 -8.90 22.97
C LEU A 67 15.22 -9.09 24.47
N SER A 68 14.89 -8.08 25.28
CA SER A 68 14.97 -8.17 26.75
C SER A 68 14.05 -9.27 27.30
N GLN A 69 12.84 -9.39 26.74
CA GLN A 69 11.92 -10.49 27.04
C GLN A 69 12.50 -11.84 26.61
N LEU A 70 13.02 -11.94 25.38
CA LEU A 70 13.55 -13.18 24.81
C LEU A 70 14.72 -13.75 25.63
N PHE A 71 15.60 -12.89 26.14
CA PHE A 71 16.73 -13.28 26.99
C PHE A 71 16.39 -13.40 28.49
N GLY A 72 15.12 -13.19 28.87
CA GLY A 72 14.68 -13.29 30.27
C GLY A 72 15.19 -12.17 31.18
N PHE A 73 15.68 -11.05 30.63
CA PHE A 73 16.11 -9.90 31.43
C PHE A 73 14.93 -9.15 32.05
N VAL A 74 13.76 -9.28 31.44
CA VAL A 74 12.52 -8.63 31.85
C VAL A 74 11.37 -9.61 31.63
N THR A 75 10.36 -9.57 32.50
CA THR A 75 9.09 -10.27 32.33
C THR A 75 7.98 -9.28 31.97
N ILE A 76 7.60 -9.28 30.70
CA ILE A 76 6.52 -8.50 30.10
C ILE A 76 5.31 -9.43 29.97
N SER A 77 4.10 -8.92 30.26
CA SER A 77 2.87 -9.69 30.04
C SER A 77 2.66 -9.99 28.56
N LEU A 78 2.05 -11.14 28.25
CA LEU A 78 1.78 -11.57 26.87
C LEU A 78 1.08 -10.48 26.06
N THR A 79 0.06 -9.82 26.63
CA THR A 79 -0.65 -8.70 25.99
C THR A 79 0.29 -7.57 25.60
N ASN A 80 1.20 -7.16 26.49
CA ASN A 80 2.15 -6.08 26.20
C ASN A 80 3.19 -6.53 25.15
N THR A 81 3.63 -7.79 25.17
CA THR A 81 4.52 -8.36 24.17
C THR A 81 3.87 -8.35 22.78
N LEU A 82 2.63 -8.81 22.68
CA LEU A 82 1.84 -8.80 21.45
C LEU A 82 1.63 -7.36 20.94
N LEU A 83 1.22 -6.44 21.81
CA LEU A 83 1.09 -5.02 21.45
C LEU A 83 2.41 -4.42 20.94
N ASN A 84 3.53 -4.74 21.59
CA ASN A 84 4.84 -4.26 21.18
C ASN A 84 5.28 -4.86 19.83
N LEU A 85 4.91 -6.12 19.56
CA LEU A 85 5.13 -6.75 18.26
C LEU A 85 4.29 -6.09 17.16
N THR A 86 3.05 -5.70 17.45
CA THR A 86 2.21 -4.92 16.52
C THR A 86 2.80 -3.54 16.26
N TRP A 87 3.28 -2.83 17.30
CA TRP A 87 3.99 -1.56 17.15
C TRP A 87 5.23 -1.69 16.27
N LEU A 88 6.04 -2.71 16.52
CA LEU A 88 7.22 -3.01 15.71
C LEU A 88 6.82 -3.28 14.25
N GLY A 89 5.81 -4.13 14.02
CA GLY A 89 5.31 -4.44 12.68
C GLY A 89 4.83 -3.21 11.92
N LEU A 90 3.99 -2.37 12.55
CA LEU A 90 3.47 -1.15 11.94
C LEU A 90 4.56 -0.10 11.68
N THR A 91 5.50 0.09 12.60
CA THR A 91 6.58 1.07 12.42
C THR A 91 7.59 0.62 11.37
N VAL A 92 7.97 -0.66 11.35
CA VAL A 92 8.79 -1.23 10.27
C VAL A 92 8.05 -1.14 8.93
N PHE A 93 6.74 -1.36 8.91
CA PHE A 93 5.93 -1.19 7.70
C PHE A 93 5.98 0.23 7.16
N GLY A 94 5.68 1.21 8.03
CA GLY A 94 5.72 2.62 7.67
C GLY A 94 7.10 3.03 7.17
N MET A 95 8.16 2.61 7.87
CA MET A 95 9.55 2.91 7.48
C MET A 95 9.89 2.31 6.11
N ALA A 96 9.53 1.06 5.86
CA ALA A 96 9.80 0.40 4.59
C ALA A 96 9.08 1.10 3.43
N LEU A 97 7.82 1.48 3.61
CA LEU A 97 7.05 2.21 2.59
C LEU A 97 7.63 3.61 2.33
N GLU A 98 8.05 4.31 3.37
CA GLU A 98 8.72 5.61 3.23
C GLU A 98 10.03 5.51 2.46
N VAL A 99 10.84 4.49 2.75
CA VAL A 99 12.07 4.22 1.99
C VAL A 99 11.74 3.93 0.53
N VAL A 100 10.68 3.17 0.24
CA VAL A 100 10.23 2.90 -1.14
C VAL A 100 9.81 4.20 -1.85
N PHE A 101 9.07 5.11 -1.20
CA PHE A 101 8.70 6.39 -1.81
C PHE A 101 9.87 7.36 -1.95
N LEU A 102 10.82 7.36 -1.02
CA LEU A 102 12.02 8.18 -1.12
C LEU A 102 12.89 7.72 -2.31
N THR A 103 13.07 6.40 -2.46
CA THR A 103 13.95 5.81 -3.48
C THR A 103 13.32 5.79 -4.87
N TYR A 104 12.02 5.49 -4.97
CA TYR A 104 11.32 5.30 -6.25
C TYR A 104 10.20 6.33 -6.49
N GLY A 105 10.21 7.45 -5.76
CA GLY A 105 9.18 8.48 -5.86
C GLY A 105 9.10 9.12 -7.25
N GLU A 106 10.24 9.37 -7.88
CA GLU A 106 10.29 9.90 -9.26
C GLU A 106 9.59 8.96 -10.24
N SER A 107 9.96 7.67 -10.24
CA SER A 107 9.33 6.63 -11.06
C SER A 107 7.82 6.52 -10.81
N THR A 108 7.40 6.63 -9.55
CA THR A 108 5.98 6.60 -9.16
C THR A 108 5.21 7.77 -9.75
N THR A 109 5.76 8.99 -9.65
CA THR A 109 5.13 10.20 -10.17
C THR A 109 5.09 10.20 -11.69
N GLY A 110 6.17 9.77 -12.34
CA GLY A 110 6.22 9.57 -13.79
C GLY A 110 5.18 8.56 -14.27
N LEU A 111 5.09 7.41 -13.61
CA LEU A 111 4.11 6.37 -13.92
C LEU A 111 2.66 6.91 -13.90
N LEU A 112 2.22 7.48 -12.77
CA LEU A 112 0.85 7.96 -12.64
C LEU A 112 0.54 9.10 -13.63
N ASN A 113 1.42 10.10 -13.72
CA ASN A 113 1.20 11.27 -14.55
C ASN A 113 1.21 10.91 -16.05
N CYS A 114 2.15 10.07 -16.51
CA CYS A 114 2.19 9.62 -17.89
C CYS A 114 1.02 8.70 -18.24
N MET A 115 0.59 7.82 -17.32
CA MET A 115 -0.59 6.98 -17.53
C MET A 115 -1.87 7.83 -17.64
N ALA A 116 -2.03 8.86 -16.82
CA ALA A 116 -3.17 9.77 -16.89
C ALA A 116 -3.23 10.50 -18.24
N VAL A 117 -2.07 10.97 -18.73
CA VAL A 117 -1.97 11.59 -20.07
C VAL A 117 -2.31 10.57 -21.16
N LEU A 118 -1.77 9.36 -21.09
CA LEU A 118 -2.03 8.30 -22.08
C LEU A 118 -3.51 7.91 -22.12
N GLU A 119 -4.16 7.71 -20.96
CA GLU A 119 -5.59 7.41 -20.88
C GLU A 119 -6.42 8.52 -21.56
N SER A 120 -6.11 9.79 -21.24
CA SER A 120 -6.81 10.93 -21.82
C SER A 120 -6.68 10.99 -23.35
N GLN A 121 -5.53 10.58 -23.91
CA GLN A 121 -5.30 10.53 -25.35
C GLN A 121 -6.05 9.36 -26.00
N LEU A 122 -6.02 8.19 -25.37
CA LEU A 122 -6.67 6.98 -25.87
C LEU A 122 -8.19 7.12 -25.90
N CYS A 123 -8.77 7.63 -24.81
CA CYS A 123 -10.20 7.59 -24.63
C CYS A 123 -10.89 8.89 -25.14
N LYS A 124 -10.17 9.93 -25.59
CA LYS A 124 -10.73 11.08 -26.34
C LYS A 124 -11.48 10.67 -27.61
N SER A 125 -11.02 9.60 -28.26
CA SER A 125 -11.59 9.11 -29.53
C SER A 125 -12.84 8.25 -29.36
N SER A 126 -13.16 7.83 -28.14
CA SER A 126 -14.33 7.01 -27.84
C SER A 126 -15.30 7.83 -26.99
N PRO A 127 -16.54 8.10 -27.44
CA PRO A 127 -17.52 8.78 -26.61
C PRO A 127 -17.65 7.97 -25.32
N HIS A 128 -17.23 8.57 -24.21
CA HIS A 128 -17.21 7.88 -22.92
C HIS A 128 -18.63 7.46 -22.59
N GLN A 129 -18.88 6.16 -22.71
CA GLN A 129 -20.08 5.58 -22.14
C GLN A 129 -19.86 5.59 -20.62
N VAL A 130 -20.22 6.71 -19.99
CA VAL A 130 -20.22 6.85 -18.53
C VAL A 130 -21.07 5.71 -18.01
N SER A 131 -20.45 4.76 -17.31
CA SER A 131 -21.20 3.66 -16.71
C SER A 131 -22.16 4.28 -15.70
N LYS A 132 -23.47 4.08 -15.87
CA LYS A 132 -24.51 4.56 -14.94
C LYS A 132 -24.47 3.88 -13.55
N GLY A 133 -23.47 3.04 -13.30
CA GLY A 133 -23.32 2.33 -12.03
C GLY A 133 -22.72 3.19 -10.93
N ILE A 134 -23.02 2.84 -9.69
CA ILE A 134 -22.41 3.45 -8.50
C ILE A 134 -20.91 3.16 -8.52
N ASP A 135 -20.10 4.21 -8.39
CA ASP A 135 -18.64 4.08 -8.28
C ASP A 135 -18.23 3.69 -6.86
N VAL A 136 -18.40 2.40 -6.55
CA VAL A 136 -18.09 1.83 -5.24
C VAL A 136 -16.64 2.08 -4.84
N ILE A 137 -15.71 2.06 -5.79
CA ILE A 137 -14.27 2.17 -5.52
C ILE A 137 -13.89 3.61 -5.23
N GLY A 138 -14.39 4.58 -6.01
CA GLY A 138 -14.22 5.99 -5.68
C GLY A 138 -14.81 6.32 -4.31
N ILE A 139 -15.98 5.77 -3.97
CA ILE A 139 -16.58 5.95 -2.63
C ILE A 139 -15.66 5.37 -1.56
N LEU A 140 -15.19 4.14 -1.73
CA LEU A 140 -14.31 3.47 -0.78
C LEU A 140 -13.01 4.25 -0.56
N LEU A 141 -12.33 4.68 -1.63
CA LEU A 141 -11.10 5.48 -1.52
C LEU A 141 -11.33 6.84 -0.84
N ASN A 142 -12.49 7.47 -1.03
CA ASN A 142 -12.79 8.73 -0.37
C ASN A 142 -13.10 8.54 1.13
N ILE A 143 -13.71 7.41 1.49
CA ILE A 143 -14.02 7.05 2.87
C ILE A 143 -12.78 6.56 3.61
N SER A 144 -11.85 5.88 2.94
CA SER A 144 -10.64 5.34 3.58
C SER A 144 -9.74 6.45 4.15
N VAL A 145 -9.60 7.58 3.45
CA VAL A 145 -8.76 8.72 3.90
C VAL A 145 -9.15 9.21 5.31
N PRO A 146 -10.40 9.65 5.58
CA PRO A 146 -10.80 10.07 6.92
C PRO A 146 -10.79 8.92 7.94
N ILE A 147 -11.12 7.68 7.53
CA ILE A 147 -11.07 6.53 8.44
C ILE A 147 -9.66 6.36 8.99
N PHE A 148 -8.63 6.37 8.15
CA PHE A 148 -7.24 6.20 8.61
C PHE A 148 -6.78 7.32 9.56
N ILE A 149 -7.27 8.55 9.37
CA ILE A 149 -6.96 9.66 10.27
C ILE A 149 -7.68 9.48 11.62
N VAL A 150 -8.97 9.19 11.58
CA VAL A 150 -9.77 8.98 12.80
C VAL A 150 -9.22 7.79 13.59
N GLU A 151 -8.93 6.67 12.92
CA GLU A 151 -8.29 5.50 13.51
C GLU A 151 -6.97 5.87 14.20
N THR A 152 -6.13 6.66 13.54
CA THR A 152 -4.85 7.11 14.10
C THR A 152 -5.03 7.93 15.38
N LEU A 153 -5.99 8.86 15.37
CA LEU A 153 -6.27 9.69 16.54
C LEU A 153 -6.86 8.86 17.68
N LEU A 154 -7.72 7.89 17.38
CA LEU A 154 -8.25 6.95 18.36
C LEU A 154 -7.14 6.08 18.96
N VAL A 155 -6.28 5.49 18.13
CA VAL A 155 -5.15 4.68 18.60
C VAL A 155 -4.24 5.50 19.50
N TYR A 156 -3.88 6.71 19.08
CA TYR A 156 -3.05 7.61 19.89
C TYR A 156 -3.71 7.97 21.22
N PHE A 157 -4.95 8.44 21.20
CA PHE A 157 -5.61 8.89 22.42
C PHE A 157 -5.83 7.74 23.41
N PHE A 158 -6.37 6.61 22.95
CA PHE A 158 -6.72 5.49 23.82
C PHE A 158 -5.51 4.64 24.23
N PHE A 159 -4.68 4.19 23.29
CA PHE A 159 -3.56 3.29 23.62
C PHE A 159 -2.36 4.03 24.20
N ILE A 160 -2.07 5.24 23.71
CA ILE A 160 -0.86 5.96 24.10
C ILE A 160 -1.16 6.85 25.29
N LEU A 161 -2.13 7.77 25.22
CA LEU A 161 -2.34 8.75 26.30
C LEU A 161 -3.05 8.18 27.52
N ILE A 162 -4.15 7.44 27.33
CA ILE A 162 -4.91 6.89 28.46
C ILE A 162 -4.22 5.67 29.05
N LEU A 163 -3.89 4.69 28.19
CA LEU A 163 -3.40 3.40 28.64
C LEU A 163 -1.89 3.33 28.90
N GLY A 164 -1.09 4.21 28.27
CA GLY A 164 0.36 4.14 28.39
C GLY A 164 0.94 2.81 27.90
N LYS A 165 0.37 2.25 26.81
CA LYS A 165 0.80 0.96 26.24
C LYS A 165 1.78 1.12 25.08
N ASP A 166 2.32 2.31 24.90
CA ASP A 166 3.39 2.56 23.92
C ASP A 166 4.74 1.99 24.40
N PRO A 167 5.68 1.71 23.47
CA PRO A 167 6.99 1.16 23.80
C PRO A 167 7.80 2.04 24.78
N TYR A 168 7.62 3.36 24.77
CA TYR A 168 8.36 4.24 25.67
C TYR A 168 7.87 4.14 27.10
N THR A 169 6.54 4.19 27.32
CA THR A 169 5.95 4.02 28.65
C THR A 169 6.26 2.63 29.22
N GLN A 170 6.24 1.58 28.40
CA GLN A 170 6.65 0.24 28.83
C GLN A 170 8.13 0.20 29.25
N THR A 171 9.01 0.84 28.47
CA THR A 171 10.45 0.92 28.80
C THR A 171 10.68 1.69 30.10
N GLU A 172 10.01 2.82 30.29
CA GLU A 172 10.09 3.61 31.53
C GLU A 172 9.63 2.80 32.75
N TYR A 173 8.48 2.13 32.64
CA TYR A 173 7.94 1.28 33.70
C TYR A 173 8.92 0.17 34.12
N LEU A 174 9.49 -0.54 33.13
CA LEU A 174 10.40 -1.65 33.38
C LEU A 174 11.71 -1.21 34.01
N LEU A 175 12.25 -0.07 33.57
CA LEU A 175 13.46 0.49 34.18
C LEU A 175 13.18 0.96 35.62
N SER A 176 12.02 1.57 35.88
CA SER A 176 11.61 1.94 37.23
C SER A 176 11.48 0.73 38.16
N LEU A 177 10.98 -0.41 37.64
CA LEU A 177 10.82 -1.64 38.42
C LEU A 177 12.17 -2.25 38.85
N LYS A 178 13.25 -1.99 38.09
CA LYS A 178 14.62 -2.37 38.46
C LYS A 178 15.29 -1.44 39.47
N GLY A 179 14.56 -0.47 40.04
CA GLY A 179 15.08 0.45 41.05
C GLY A 179 15.92 1.62 40.50
N LEU A 180 15.94 1.82 39.18
CA LEU A 180 16.55 3.01 38.57
C LEU A 180 15.64 4.22 38.81
N LEU A 181 16.01 5.06 39.78
CA LEU A 181 15.35 6.34 40.02
C LEU A 181 15.76 7.34 38.92
N PHE A 182 14.82 7.68 38.04
CA PHE A 182 15.08 8.65 36.99
C PHE A 182 15.04 10.10 37.52
N PRO A 183 16.07 10.91 37.23
CA PRO A 183 16.00 12.34 37.47
C PRO A 183 14.93 12.98 36.58
N LEU A 184 14.38 14.11 37.02
CA LEU A 184 13.31 14.84 36.33
C LEU A 184 13.56 15.11 34.83
N PRO A 185 14.80 15.41 34.37
CA PRO A 185 15.07 15.58 32.94
C PRO A 185 14.82 14.32 32.10
N ILE A 186 15.08 13.12 32.63
CA ILE A 186 14.86 11.87 31.88
C ILE A 186 13.36 11.60 31.75
N LYS A 187 12.58 11.82 32.82
CA LYS A 187 11.11 11.71 32.76
C LYS A 187 10.51 12.70 31.75
N LEU A 188 11.04 13.92 31.68
CA LEU A 188 10.64 14.89 30.67
C LEU A 188 10.95 14.40 29.25
N ILE A 189 12.09 13.76 29.02
CA ILE A 189 12.43 13.18 27.72
C ILE A 189 11.44 12.06 27.34
N PHE A 190 11.13 11.14 28.25
CA PHE A 190 10.14 10.09 27.99
C PHE A 190 8.74 10.66 27.68
N LEU A 191 8.33 11.71 28.39
CA LEU A 191 7.08 12.41 28.11
C LEU A 191 7.08 13.03 26.70
N LEU A 192 8.17 13.69 26.31
CA LEU A 192 8.30 14.27 24.97
C LEU A 192 8.31 13.19 23.88
N LEU A 193 9.00 12.07 24.12
CA LEU A 193 8.99 10.92 23.20
C LEU A 193 7.58 10.34 23.05
N ARG A 194 6.84 10.18 24.15
CA ARG A 194 5.45 9.71 24.15
C ARG A 194 4.53 10.64 23.35
N LEU A 195 4.64 11.95 23.54
CA LEU A 195 3.89 12.95 22.74
C LEU A 195 4.27 12.90 21.25
N SER A 196 5.55 12.65 20.96
CA SER A 196 6.04 12.58 19.58
C SER A 196 5.49 11.40 18.78
N VAL A 197 4.97 10.36 19.45
CA VAL A 197 4.35 9.19 18.79
C VAL A 197 3.14 9.60 17.94
N CYS A 198 2.45 10.70 18.29
CA CYS A 198 1.35 11.24 17.47
C CYS A 198 1.82 11.52 16.02
N PHE A 199 2.98 12.17 15.88
CA PHE A 199 3.55 12.49 14.57
C PHE A 199 3.90 11.23 13.78
N VAL A 200 4.43 10.21 14.45
CA VAL A 200 4.73 8.93 13.82
C VAL A 200 3.47 8.23 13.33
N CYS A 201 2.41 8.17 14.15
CA CYS A 201 1.18 7.52 13.76
C CYS A 201 0.51 8.24 12.58
N LEU A 202 0.48 9.58 12.60
CA LEU A 202 -0.04 10.39 11.49
C LEU A 202 0.75 10.16 10.20
N GLN A 203 2.06 10.00 10.30
CA GLN A 203 2.89 9.72 9.13
C GLN A 203 2.64 8.32 8.55
N ILE A 204 2.57 7.29 9.40
CA ILE A 204 2.24 5.92 8.97
C ILE A 204 0.87 5.91 8.26
N SER A 205 -0.13 6.54 8.87
CA SER A 205 -1.49 6.69 8.33
C SER A 205 -1.50 7.35 6.95
N ARG A 206 -0.76 8.45 6.80
CA ARG A 206 -0.62 9.16 5.52
C ARG A 206 0.01 8.29 4.44
N VAL A 207 1.08 7.58 4.77
CA VAL A 207 1.79 6.71 3.82
C VAL A 207 0.91 5.54 3.40
N ILE A 208 0.25 4.86 4.34
CA ILE A 208 -0.70 3.78 4.06
C ILE A 208 -1.81 4.30 3.13
N THR A 209 -2.39 5.47 3.42
CA THR A 209 -3.42 6.06 2.58
C THR A 209 -2.90 6.35 1.16
N LEU A 210 -1.66 6.80 1.02
CA LEU A 210 -1.03 7.03 -0.29
C LEU A 210 -0.82 5.70 -1.05
N VAL A 211 -0.38 4.65 -0.36
CA VAL A 211 -0.21 3.28 -0.89
C VAL A 211 -1.55 2.65 -1.29
N VAL A 212 -2.64 2.98 -0.63
CA VAL A 212 -3.98 2.53 -1.04
C VAL A 212 -4.44 3.32 -2.26
N CYS A 213 -4.39 4.66 -2.21
CA CYS A 213 -4.95 5.51 -3.27
C CYS A 213 -4.16 5.47 -4.58
N VAL A 214 -2.85 5.70 -4.55
CA VAL A 214 -2.04 5.90 -5.78
C VAL A 214 -1.93 4.62 -6.62
N PRO A 215 -1.54 3.46 -6.07
CA PRO A 215 -1.59 2.18 -6.78
C PRO A 215 -2.99 1.82 -7.31
N THR A 216 -4.05 2.06 -6.55
CA THR A 216 -5.43 1.79 -7.01
C THR A 216 -5.77 2.62 -8.24
N ILE A 217 -5.54 3.93 -8.18
CA ILE A 217 -5.81 4.82 -9.32
C ILE A 217 -4.94 4.42 -10.51
N THR A 218 -3.65 4.14 -10.30
CA THR A 218 -2.74 3.68 -11.35
C THR A 218 -3.23 2.39 -12.00
N ALA A 219 -3.63 1.39 -11.21
CA ALA A 219 -4.14 0.13 -11.74
C ALA A 219 -5.40 0.35 -12.59
N TYR A 220 -6.30 1.25 -12.15
CA TYR A 220 -7.48 1.63 -12.92
C TYR A 220 -7.14 2.37 -14.21
N LEU A 221 -6.15 3.27 -14.22
CA LEU A 221 -5.66 3.92 -15.44
C LEU A 221 -5.14 2.91 -16.45
N VAL A 222 -4.37 1.92 -15.98
CA VAL A 222 -3.82 0.86 -16.84
C VAL A 222 -4.94 -0.04 -17.38
N LEU A 223 -5.85 -0.49 -16.52
CA LEU A 223 -7.00 -1.30 -16.92
C LEU A 223 -7.94 -0.56 -17.89
N SER A 224 -8.14 0.74 -17.68
CA SER A 224 -8.88 1.64 -18.57
C SER A 224 -8.22 1.70 -19.94
N SER A 225 -6.91 1.96 -19.96
CA SER A 225 -6.11 2.03 -21.18
C SER A 225 -6.14 0.71 -21.96
N ILE A 226 -5.97 -0.43 -21.29
CA ILE A 226 -6.10 -1.77 -21.89
C ILE A 226 -7.50 -1.96 -22.47
N SER A 227 -8.55 -1.57 -21.74
CA SER A 227 -9.94 -1.69 -22.22
C SER A 227 -10.22 -0.81 -23.44
N CYS A 228 -9.73 0.45 -23.44
CA CYS A 228 -9.85 1.37 -24.58
C CYS A 228 -9.09 0.80 -25.80
N LEU A 229 -7.90 0.23 -25.60
CA LEU A 229 -7.11 -0.41 -26.65
C LEU A 229 -7.79 -1.68 -27.21
N ASP A 230 -8.36 -2.54 -26.36
CA ASP A 230 -9.04 -3.78 -26.78
C ASP A 230 -10.28 -3.48 -27.62
N ARG A 231 -11.14 -2.55 -27.15
CA ARG A 231 -12.34 -2.11 -27.90
C ARG A 231 -11.97 -1.52 -29.26
N SER A 232 -10.96 -0.66 -29.28
CA SER A 232 -10.54 0.02 -30.50
C SER A 232 -9.85 -0.92 -31.49
N ALA A 233 -9.15 -1.95 -30.98
CA ALA A 233 -8.52 -2.96 -31.83
C ALA A 233 -9.55 -3.74 -32.66
N VAL A 234 -10.73 -4.05 -32.11
CA VAL A 234 -11.80 -4.72 -32.86
C VAL A 234 -12.19 -3.89 -34.07
N THR A 235 -12.60 -2.64 -33.86
CA THR A 235 -13.06 -1.73 -34.93
C THR A 235 -11.97 -1.47 -35.98
N CYS A 236 -10.72 -1.33 -35.55
CA CYS A 236 -9.64 -0.99 -36.47
C CYS A 236 -9.08 -2.18 -37.23
N MET A 237 -9.05 -3.38 -36.64
CA MET A 237 -8.64 -4.58 -37.34
C MET A 237 -9.70 -5.06 -38.35
N THR A 238 -10.99 -4.80 -38.10
CA THR A 238 -12.07 -5.08 -39.08
C THR A 238 -12.03 -4.13 -40.27
N ASN A 239 -11.76 -2.84 -40.05
CA ASN A 239 -11.75 -1.82 -41.12
C ASN A 239 -10.46 -1.79 -41.97
N GLN A 240 -9.55 -2.76 -41.78
CA GLN A 240 -8.33 -3.00 -42.57
C GLN A 240 -7.36 -1.81 -42.78
N SER A 241 -7.49 -0.72 -42.02
CA SER A 241 -6.57 0.43 -42.15
C SER A 241 -5.22 0.16 -41.48
N ARG A 242 -4.19 -0.11 -42.29
CA ARG A 242 -2.80 -0.32 -41.84
C ARG A 242 -2.26 0.84 -41.00
N THR A 243 -2.66 2.08 -41.33
CA THR A 243 -2.25 3.29 -40.60
C THR A 243 -2.82 3.29 -39.18
N MET A 244 -4.09 2.94 -39.02
CA MET A 244 -4.72 2.87 -37.70
C MET A 244 -4.07 1.79 -36.85
N THR A 245 -3.85 0.59 -37.39
CA THR A 245 -3.18 -0.50 -36.66
C THR A 245 -1.79 -0.09 -36.13
N LYS A 246 -1.00 0.67 -36.91
CA LYS A 246 0.30 1.18 -36.45
C LYS A 246 0.17 2.13 -35.26
N ILE A 247 -0.85 3.00 -35.24
CA ILE A 247 -1.11 3.94 -34.16
C ILE A 247 -1.43 3.18 -32.85
N TYR A 248 -2.25 2.13 -32.90
CA TYR A 248 -2.57 1.33 -31.71
C TYR A 248 -1.36 0.61 -31.13
N PHE A 249 -0.54 -0.01 -31.99
CA PHE A 249 0.69 -0.64 -31.53
C PHE A 249 1.67 0.37 -30.91
N ARG A 250 1.67 1.62 -31.39
CA ARG A 250 2.43 2.70 -30.76
C ARG A 250 1.90 3.01 -29.37
N TYR A 251 0.58 3.15 -29.18
CA TYR A 251 0.01 3.40 -27.86
C TYR A 251 0.27 2.25 -26.87
N TYR A 252 0.15 0.99 -27.31
CA TYR A 252 0.49 -0.15 -26.45
C TYR A 252 1.98 -0.18 -26.08
N ALA A 253 2.87 0.12 -27.02
CA ALA A 253 4.30 0.26 -26.73
C ALA A 253 4.58 1.41 -25.76
N THR A 254 3.88 2.55 -25.90
CA THR A 254 3.96 3.65 -24.93
C THR A 254 3.51 3.21 -23.54
N MET A 255 2.41 2.46 -23.43
CA MET A 255 1.96 1.89 -22.15
C MET A 255 3.01 0.96 -21.53
N GLN A 256 3.64 0.09 -22.33
CA GLN A 256 4.73 -0.78 -21.86
C GLN A 256 5.91 0.02 -21.34
N ILE A 257 6.32 1.08 -22.05
CA ILE A 257 7.42 1.96 -21.61
C ILE A 257 7.06 2.63 -20.29
N ILE A 258 5.84 3.16 -20.16
CA ILE A 258 5.38 3.79 -18.92
C ILE A 258 5.37 2.78 -17.75
N MET A 259 4.90 1.55 -17.98
CA MET A 259 4.93 0.49 -16.98
C MET A 259 6.36 0.04 -16.65
N ALA A 260 7.27 0.06 -17.62
CA ALA A 260 8.69 -0.22 -17.39
C ALA A 260 9.36 0.85 -16.53
N ILE A 261 9.04 2.14 -16.74
CA ILE A 261 9.51 3.24 -15.88
C ILE A 261 9.01 3.04 -14.44
N GLY A 262 7.75 2.65 -14.28
CA GLY A 262 7.14 2.38 -12.97
C GLY A 262 7.57 1.07 -12.31
N TYR A 263 8.28 0.18 -13.03
CA TYR A 263 8.56 -1.17 -12.58
C TYR A 263 9.38 -1.21 -11.29
N ASP A 264 10.38 -0.33 -11.21
CA ASP A 264 11.28 -0.22 -10.06
C ASP A 264 10.54 0.18 -8.78
N PHE A 265 9.39 0.86 -8.88
CA PHE A 265 8.51 1.12 -7.75
C PHE A 265 7.53 -0.03 -7.50
N ILE A 266 6.84 -0.49 -8.54
CA ILE A 266 5.74 -1.46 -8.44
C ILE A 266 6.23 -2.76 -7.77
N ALA A 267 7.36 -3.31 -8.22
CA ALA A 267 7.85 -4.58 -7.73
C ALA A 267 8.16 -4.60 -6.21
N PRO A 268 8.98 -3.68 -5.66
CA PRO A 268 9.23 -3.62 -4.22
C PRO A 268 8.02 -3.20 -3.42
N ALA A 269 7.19 -2.26 -3.91
CA ALA A 269 5.98 -1.87 -3.21
C ALA A 269 5.04 -3.08 -3.00
N ILE A 270 4.82 -3.88 -4.03
CA ILE A 270 4.00 -5.10 -3.93
C ILE A 270 4.63 -6.11 -2.97
N SER A 271 5.94 -6.34 -3.07
CA SER A 271 6.64 -7.30 -2.21
C SER A 271 6.55 -6.90 -0.73
N VAL A 272 6.85 -5.63 -0.42
CA VAL A 272 6.80 -5.08 0.94
C VAL A 272 5.36 -5.09 1.48
N CYS A 273 4.39 -4.61 0.71
CA CYS A 273 2.98 -4.64 1.12
C CYS A 273 2.49 -6.07 1.37
N MET A 274 2.74 -7.01 0.47
CA MET A 274 2.28 -8.39 0.63
C MET A 274 2.96 -9.08 1.82
N PHE A 275 4.26 -8.90 2.03
CA PHE A 275 4.99 -9.52 3.13
C PHE A 275 4.54 -8.97 4.49
N ILE A 276 4.48 -7.65 4.63
CA ILE A 276 4.18 -7.03 5.93
C ILE A 276 2.70 -7.13 6.25
N SER A 277 1.81 -6.97 5.26
CA SER A 277 0.36 -7.18 5.49
C SER A 277 0.06 -8.63 5.86
N PHE A 278 0.85 -9.60 5.38
CA PHE A 278 0.71 -11.00 5.77
C PHE A 278 1.04 -11.18 7.26
N ILE A 279 2.18 -10.65 7.72
CA ILE A 279 2.58 -10.70 9.13
C ILE A 279 1.53 -10.02 10.01
N LEU A 280 1.12 -8.79 9.65
CA LEU A 280 0.13 -8.03 10.41
C LEU A 280 -1.23 -8.74 10.45
N SER A 281 -1.67 -9.37 9.35
CA SER A 281 -2.94 -10.11 9.33
C SER A 281 -2.88 -11.32 10.26
N VAL A 282 -1.79 -12.11 10.22
CA VAL A 282 -1.61 -13.26 11.12
C VAL A 282 -1.60 -12.80 12.58
N LEU A 283 -0.87 -11.73 12.89
CA LEU A 283 -0.78 -11.17 14.24
C LEU A 283 -2.12 -10.65 14.76
N LEU A 284 -2.82 -9.81 13.98
CA LEU A 284 -4.09 -9.21 14.39
C LEU A 284 -5.20 -10.26 14.51
N ASN A 285 -5.24 -11.26 13.62
CA ASN A 285 -6.18 -12.37 13.72
C ASN A 285 -5.89 -13.23 14.96
N THR A 286 -4.62 -13.53 15.25
CA THR A 286 -4.23 -14.26 16.47
C THR A 286 -4.64 -13.48 17.73
N MET A 287 -4.35 -12.17 17.77
CA MET A 287 -4.77 -11.32 18.89
C MET A 287 -6.28 -11.27 19.06
N SER A 288 -7.03 -11.22 17.97
CA SER A 288 -8.50 -11.21 18.01
C SER A 288 -9.10 -12.51 18.53
N LEU A 289 -8.39 -13.64 18.43
CA LEU A 289 -8.86 -14.93 18.93
C LEU A 289 -8.40 -15.18 20.38
N GLU A 290 -7.12 -14.95 20.67
CA GLU A 290 -6.49 -15.28 21.95
C GLU A 290 -6.74 -14.25 23.05
N LEU A 291 -6.89 -12.97 22.70
CA LEU A 291 -7.07 -11.91 23.72
C LEU A 291 -8.53 -11.73 24.14
N TYR A 292 -9.44 -12.56 23.63
CA TYR A 292 -10.85 -12.49 24.01
C TYR A 292 -11.02 -12.88 25.48
N GLY A 293 -11.52 -11.94 26.30
CA GLY A 293 -11.68 -12.11 27.74
C GLY A 293 -10.43 -11.83 28.57
N VAL A 294 -9.25 -11.73 27.97
CA VAL A 294 -7.99 -11.35 28.65
C VAL A 294 -7.82 -9.84 28.68
N VAL A 295 -8.24 -9.16 27.61
CA VAL A 295 -8.10 -7.70 27.44
C VAL A 295 -9.46 -7.04 27.60
N ASP A 296 -9.49 -5.85 28.21
CA ASP A 296 -10.75 -5.10 28.36
C ASP A 296 -11.42 -4.86 27.01
N MET A 297 -12.75 -5.02 27.01
CA MET A 297 -13.56 -5.08 25.80
C MET A 297 -13.35 -3.91 24.80
N PRO A 298 -13.19 -2.65 25.22
CA PRO A 298 -12.97 -1.55 24.29
C PRO A 298 -11.70 -1.71 23.44
N TYR A 299 -10.64 -2.32 24.00
CA TYR A 299 -9.37 -2.51 23.29
C TYR A 299 -9.42 -3.74 22.42
N PHE A 300 -10.08 -4.79 22.91
CA PHE A 300 -10.28 -6.01 22.15
C PHE A 300 -10.95 -5.72 20.79
N LEU A 301 -11.94 -4.83 20.74
CA LEU A 301 -12.66 -4.48 19.50
C LEU A 301 -11.77 -3.89 18.40
N VAL A 302 -10.62 -3.29 18.74
CA VAL A 302 -9.74 -2.66 17.76
C VAL A 302 -9.07 -3.71 16.86
N PHE A 303 -8.65 -4.85 17.42
CA PHE A 303 -7.97 -5.90 16.67
C PHE A 303 -8.79 -6.50 15.52
N PRO A 304 -10.03 -6.99 15.72
CA PRO A 304 -10.83 -7.57 14.65
C PRO A 304 -11.28 -6.52 13.63
N ILE A 305 -11.48 -5.26 14.04
CA ILE A 305 -11.79 -4.17 13.12
C ILE A 305 -10.61 -3.93 12.17
N ILE A 306 -9.39 -3.75 12.71
CA ILE A 306 -8.19 -3.51 11.90
C ILE A 306 -7.89 -4.73 11.02
N ALA A 307 -8.00 -5.95 11.55
CA ALA A 307 -7.83 -7.18 10.79
C ALA A 307 -8.77 -7.24 9.58
N THR A 308 -10.06 -6.96 9.80
CA THR A 308 -11.08 -6.95 8.74
C THR A 308 -10.77 -5.89 7.69
N VAL A 309 -10.43 -4.67 8.11
CA VAL A 309 -10.07 -3.58 7.18
C VAL A 309 -8.85 -3.94 6.36
N LEU A 310 -7.81 -4.49 6.99
CA LEU A 310 -6.59 -4.93 6.32
C LEU A 310 -6.89 -6.02 5.29
N GLU A 311 -7.69 -7.02 5.63
CA GLU A 311 -8.09 -8.09 4.71
C GLU A 311 -8.90 -7.57 3.51
N VAL A 312 -9.80 -6.61 3.74
CA VAL A 312 -10.55 -5.95 2.65
C VAL A 312 -9.61 -5.22 1.70
N ILE A 313 -8.64 -4.46 2.23
CA ILE A 313 -7.65 -3.74 1.42
C ILE A 313 -6.80 -4.72 0.61
N ILE A 314 -6.26 -5.76 1.25
CA ILE A 314 -5.50 -6.82 0.60
C ILE A 314 -6.32 -7.44 -0.53
N HIS A 315 -7.60 -7.78 -0.26
CA HIS A 315 -8.45 -8.42 -1.25
C HIS A 315 -8.65 -7.54 -2.49
N ILE A 316 -8.88 -6.25 -2.30
CA ILE A 316 -9.09 -5.28 -3.38
C ILE A 316 -7.79 -5.09 -4.17
N MET A 317 -6.68 -4.80 -3.48
CA MET A 317 -5.37 -4.57 -4.11
C MET A 317 -4.92 -5.80 -4.89
N LEU A 318 -5.00 -7.00 -4.29
CA LEU A 318 -4.59 -8.23 -4.93
C LEU A 318 -5.45 -8.59 -6.14
N ARG A 319 -6.77 -8.35 -6.06
CA ARG A 319 -7.67 -8.52 -7.19
C ARG A 319 -7.28 -7.63 -8.37
N MET A 320 -7.00 -6.35 -8.12
CA MET A 320 -6.59 -5.43 -9.19
C MET A 320 -5.28 -5.84 -9.85
N MET A 321 -4.29 -6.28 -9.06
CA MET A 321 -3.00 -6.74 -9.59
C MET A 321 -3.15 -7.97 -10.49
N VAL A 322 -3.99 -8.93 -10.08
CA VAL A 322 -4.32 -10.11 -10.90
C VAL A 322 -5.11 -9.72 -12.14
N ASP A 323 -6.10 -8.84 -12.02
CA ASP A 323 -6.91 -8.40 -13.16
C ASP A 323 -6.03 -7.67 -14.20
N LEU A 324 -5.02 -6.90 -13.76
CA LEU A 324 -4.09 -6.21 -14.65
C LEU A 324 -3.25 -7.21 -15.47
N SER A 325 -2.70 -8.25 -14.82
CA SER A 325 -1.90 -9.26 -15.51
C SER A 325 -2.73 -10.15 -16.43
N GLU A 326 -3.93 -10.57 -16.00
CA GLU A 326 -4.82 -11.40 -16.79
C GLU A 326 -5.41 -10.66 -18.00
N ASN A 327 -5.87 -9.43 -17.81
CA ASN A 327 -6.52 -8.67 -18.88
C ASN A 327 -5.54 -8.33 -19.99
N CYS A 328 -4.29 -7.99 -19.66
CA CYS A 328 -3.24 -7.82 -20.67
C CYS A 328 -3.03 -9.08 -21.50
N GLY A 329 -2.97 -10.26 -20.87
CA GLY A 329 -2.83 -11.53 -21.59
C GLY A 329 -4.03 -11.86 -22.47
N LYS A 330 -5.25 -11.63 -21.96
CA LYS A 330 -6.51 -11.83 -22.72
C LYS A 330 -6.56 -10.92 -23.94
N THR A 331 -6.22 -9.64 -23.79
CA THR A 331 -6.16 -8.67 -24.91
C THR A 331 -5.14 -9.11 -25.97
N GLN A 332 -3.95 -9.58 -25.57
CA GLN A 332 -2.96 -10.07 -26.53
C GLN A 332 -3.45 -11.31 -27.31
N ILE A 333 -4.13 -12.25 -26.64
CA ILE A 333 -4.75 -13.42 -27.29
C ILE A 333 -5.86 -13.00 -28.24
N ASN A 334 -6.72 -12.05 -27.83
CA ASN A 334 -7.78 -11.52 -28.68
C ASN A 334 -7.21 -10.86 -29.95
N TRP A 335 -6.16 -10.05 -29.80
CA TRP A 335 -5.47 -9.46 -30.94
C TRP A 335 -4.87 -10.54 -31.84
N ALA A 336 -4.24 -11.58 -31.29
CA ALA A 336 -3.71 -12.69 -32.09
C ALA A 336 -4.80 -13.42 -32.91
N ARG A 337 -6.04 -13.49 -32.40
CA ARG A 337 -7.19 -14.03 -33.14
C ARG A 337 -7.64 -13.08 -34.24
N LEU A 338 -7.82 -11.79 -33.94
CA LEU A 338 -8.23 -10.76 -34.91
C LEU A 338 -7.20 -10.63 -36.06
N LEU A 339 -5.91 -10.78 -35.76
CA LEU A 339 -4.85 -10.77 -36.76
C LEU A 339 -4.94 -11.92 -37.77
N ARG A 340 -5.68 -13.00 -37.49
CA ARG A 340 -5.91 -14.07 -38.47
C ARG A 340 -6.82 -13.63 -39.62
N LEU A 341 -7.63 -12.58 -39.40
CA LEU A 341 -8.54 -12.02 -40.40
C LEU A 341 -7.91 -10.89 -41.23
N SER A 342 -6.70 -10.45 -40.87
CA SER A 342 -6.01 -9.36 -41.57
C SER A 342 -5.17 -9.88 -42.74
N ASN A 343 -5.19 -9.15 -43.86
CA ASN A 343 -4.35 -9.43 -45.03
C ASN A 343 -2.84 -9.36 -44.71
N ASP A 344 -2.44 -8.50 -43.76
CA ASP A 344 -1.04 -8.27 -43.35
C ASP A 344 -0.57 -9.21 -42.21
N LYS A 345 -1.12 -10.43 -42.16
CA LYS A 345 -0.90 -11.40 -41.06
C LYS A 345 0.57 -11.59 -40.67
N LYS A 346 1.48 -11.72 -41.65
CA LYS A 346 2.91 -12.01 -41.38
C LYS A 346 3.59 -10.86 -40.61
N TYR A 347 3.38 -9.61 -41.05
CA TYR A 347 3.96 -8.44 -40.42
C TYR A 347 3.36 -8.20 -39.03
N LEU A 348 2.03 -8.22 -38.93
CA LEU A 348 1.35 -7.94 -37.67
C LEU A 348 1.57 -9.04 -36.62
N LYS A 349 1.65 -10.31 -37.02
CA LYS A 349 2.01 -11.41 -36.11
C LYS A 349 3.41 -11.21 -35.53
N ARG A 350 4.40 -10.84 -36.37
CA ARG A 350 5.78 -10.56 -35.90
C ARG A 350 5.81 -9.37 -34.94
N ARG A 351 5.01 -8.34 -35.21
CA ARG A 351 4.90 -7.17 -34.33
C ARG A 351 4.23 -7.54 -33.01
N LEU A 352 3.13 -8.27 -33.03
CA LEU A 352 2.43 -8.71 -31.81
C LEU A 352 3.30 -9.64 -30.96
N SER A 353 4.08 -10.53 -31.57
CA SER A 353 5.00 -11.41 -30.83
C SER A 353 6.18 -10.65 -30.21
N SER A 354 6.56 -9.49 -30.75
CA SER A 354 7.57 -8.63 -30.14
C SER A 354 7.05 -7.84 -28.94
N LEU A 355 5.73 -7.76 -28.77
CA LEU A 355 5.12 -7.09 -27.63
C LEU A 355 5.01 -8.06 -26.47
N GLN A 356 5.71 -7.75 -25.38
CA GLN A 356 5.63 -8.51 -24.15
C GLN A 356 4.33 -8.20 -23.40
N CYS A 357 3.68 -9.23 -22.85
CA CYS A 357 2.53 -9.01 -21.97
C CYS A 357 3.00 -8.23 -20.74
N ILE A 358 2.30 -7.15 -20.38
CA ILE A 358 2.58 -6.42 -19.14
C ILE A 358 2.23 -7.35 -17.98
N ALA A 359 3.25 -7.70 -17.21
CA ALA A 359 3.18 -8.60 -16.09
C ALA A 359 3.48 -7.82 -14.81
N VAL A 360 2.64 -7.99 -13.79
CA VAL A 360 2.87 -7.40 -12.47
C VAL A 360 3.59 -8.44 -11.62
N CYS A 361 4.81 -8.11 -11.22
CA CYS A 361 5.65 -8.97 -10.40
C CYS A 361 5.84 -8.33 -9.02
N GLY A 362 5.90 -9.14 -7.97
CA GLY A 362 6.49 -8.74 -6.70
C GLY A 362 7.98 -9.07 -6.72
N GLY A 363 8.82 -8.13 -6.32
CA GLY A 363 10.27 -8.27 -6.43
C GLY A 363 11.04 -7.30 -5.55
N ILE A 364 12.32 -7.55 -5.33
CA ILE A 364 13.22 -6.69 -4.54
C ILE A 364 14.51 -6.53 -5.36
N LEU A 365 15.05 -5.30 -5.44
CA LEU A 365 16.32 -5.01 -6.15
C LEU A 365 16.35 -5.56 -7.59
N SER A 366 15.27 -5.34 -8.34
CA SER A 366 15.09 -5.84 -9.73
C SER A 366 15.00 -7.37 -9.90
N TYR A 367 15.08 -8.15 -8.81
CA TYR A 367 14.81 -9.58 -8.84
C TYR A 367 13.32 -9.87 -8.63
N ASN A 368 12.74 -10.68 -9.52
CA ASN A 368 11.33 -11.03 -9.48
C ASN A 368 11.14 -12.25 -8.59
N LEU A 369 10.49 -12.07 -7.45
CA LEU A 369 10.21 -13.15 -6.51
C LEU A 369 9.00 -13.97 -6.95
N TYR A 370 7.94 -13.30 -7.41
CA TYR A 370 6.72 -13.96 -7.86
C TYR A 370 5.94 -13.13 -8.88
N LEU A 371 5.15 -13.82 -9.71
CA LEU A 371 4.22 -13.20 -10.65
C LEU A 371 2.82 -13.15 -10.02
N CYS A 372 2.14 -12.00 -10.10
CA CYS A 372 0.76 -11.84 -9.63
C CYS A 372 -0.21 -12.57 -10.57
N LYS A 373 -0.41 -13.87 -10.34
CA LYS A 373 -1.40 -14.73 -11.02
C LYS A 373 -2.59 -15.01 -10.12
N ARG A 374 -3.71 -15.45 -10.67
CA ARG A 374 -4.92 -15.82 -9.91
C ARG A 374 -4.68 -16.84 -8.78
N SER A 375 -3.74 -17.76 -8.96
CA SER A 375 -3.37 -18.74 -7.94
C SER A 375 -2.83 -18.09 -6.67
N ILE A 376 -2.17 -16.93 -6.77
CA ILE A 376 -1.52 -16.28 -5.62
C ILE A 376 -2.55 -15.85 -4.58
N LYS A 377 -3.76 -15.49 -4.99
CA LYS A 377 -4.83 -15.09 -4.07
C LYS A 377 -5.22 -16.21 -3.12
N GLY A 378 -5.45 -17.41 -3.67
CA GLY A 378 -5.79 -18.58 -2.86
C GLY A 378 -4.65 -18.99 -1.95
N THR A 379 -3.42 -19.03 -2.47
CA THR A 379 -2.23 -19.36 -1.67
C THR A 379 -1.98 -18.35 -0.55
N TYR A 380 -2.17 -17.06 -0.81
CA TYR A 380 -1.92 -16.00 0.16
C TYR A 380 -2.92 -16.04 1.33
N PHE A 381 -4.22 -16.09 1.06
CA PHE A 381 -5.23 -16.21 2.13
C PHE A 381 -5.16 -17.57 2.85
N GLY A 382 -4.85 -18.65 2.12
CA GLY A 382 -4.61 -19.96 2.71
C GLY A 382 -3.41 -19.96 3.66
N ALA A 383 -2.34 -19.23 3.32
CA ALA A 383 -1.20 -19.06 4.21
C ALA A 383 -1.57 -18.26 5.47
N ILE A 384 -2.27 -17.12 5.33
CA ILE A 384 -2.72 -16.32 6.49
C ILE A 384 -3.49 -17.22 7.47
N LEU A 385 -4.49 -17.95 6.97
CA LEU A 385 -5.31 -18.85 7.80
C LEU A 385 -4.46 -19.94 8.48
N ASN A 386 -3.59 -20.62 7.73
CA ASN A 386 -2.77 -21.70 8.27
C ASN A 386 -1.80 -21.22 9.36
N TYR A 387 -1.15 -20.07 9.14
CA TYR A 387 -0.25 -19.49 10.13
C TYR A 387 -1.00 -18.93 11.34
N THR A 388 -2.19 -18.34 11.16
CA THR A 388 -3.05 -17.95 12.29
C THR A 388 -3.43 -19.16 13.14
N ILE A 389 -3.87 -20.27 12.54
CA ILE A 389 -4.19 -21.51 13.29
C ILE A 389 -2.96 -22.01 14.05
N THR A 390 -1.81 -22.04 13.38
CA THR A 390 -0.55 -22.48 14.00
C THR A 390 -0.16 -21.57 15.18
N SER A 391 -0.31 -20.26 15.04
CA SER A 391 -0.02 -19.29 16.09
C SER A 391 -0.96 -19.43 17.29
N VAL A 392 -2.27 -19.55 17.05
CA VAL A 392 -3.29 -19.82 18.08
C VAL A 392 -2.97 -21.09 18.85
N LEU A 393 -2.71 -22.22 18.16
CA LEU A 393 -2.38 -23.50 18.81
C LEU A 393 -1.05 -23.49 19.57
N SER A 394 -0.15 -22.54 19.30
CA SER A 394 1.14 -22.43 19.98
C SER A 394 1.08 -21.66 21.30
N ILE A 395 0.00 -20.93 21.55
CA ILE A 395 -0.17 -20.09 22.73
C ILE A 395 -1.04 -20.87 23.74
N ASN A 396 -0.44 -21.35 24.82
CA ASN A 396 -1.19 -21.84 25.97
C ASN A 396 -1.36 -20.70 26.96
N ILE A 397 -2.58 -20.17 27.05
CA ILE A 397 -2.96 -19.23 28.11
C ILE A 397 -3.35 -20.07 29.33
N GLU A 398 -2.44 -20.20 30.29
CA GLU A 398 -2.82 -20.65 31.63
C GLU A 398 -3.65 -19.53 32.27
N ALA A 399 -4.98 -19.75 32.31
CA ALA A 399 -5.97 -18.80 32.81
C ALA A 399 -6.04 -18.77 34.34
#